data_AF-A0A6J7IXB3-F1
#
_entry.id   AF-A0A6J7IXB3-F1
#
_cell.length_a   1.000
_cell.length_b   1.000
_cell.length_c   1.000
_cell.angle_alpha   90.00
_cell.angle_beta   90.00
_cell.angle_gamma   90.00
#
_symmetry.space_group_name_H-M   'P 1'
#
loop_
_entity.id
_entity.type
_entity.pdbx_description
1 polymer ?
#
loop_
_entity_poly.entity_id
_entity_poly.type
_entity_poly.pdbx_seq_one_letter_code
_entity_poly.pdbx_strand_id
1 'polypeptide(L)'
;MFVRLRCVTSCAGVPAAALTVLVAVLATACSPSPAAEVVETPYAGGQHTTTSVDYPQTPPVGGPHDPQWADCTGTVYPAPIRPENAVHSLEHGAVWITYDPDRVDGDDLAVLVGLVEGQQATMLSPYPDQPTPISLQAWGHQLALEELDAGAAEDFLTTYRLAPDVAPEPGASCEMPAFLDAPLAPGDPSAYA
;
A
#
# COMPACT_ATOMS: atom_id res chain seq x y z
N MET A 1 28.21 1.46 -5.63
CA MET A 1 28.28 2.76 -6.33
C MET A 1 27.31 2.69 -7.51
N PHE A 2 26.04 3.01 -7.25
CA PHE A 2 24.98 2.93 -8.26
C PHE A 2 25.07 4.15 -9.19
N VAL A 3 25.23 3.89 -10.48
CA VAL A 3 25.26 4.92 -11.51
C VAL A 3 23.81 5.36 -11.75
N ARG A 4 23.43 6.51 -11.19
CA ARG A 4 22.17 7.20 -11.55
C ARG A 4 22.29 7.67 -13.00
N LEU A 5 21.60 7.01 -13.93
CA LEU A 5 21.34 7.59 -15.25
C LEU A 5 20.35 8.73 -15.09
N ARG A 6 20.86 9.96 -14.99
CA ARG A 6 20.04 11.17 -15.14
C ARG A 6 19.62 11.28 -16.61
N CYS A 7 18.34 11.48 -16.84
CA CYS A 7 17.80 11.90 -18.12
C CYS A 7 18.40 13.28 -18.45
N VAL A 8 19.31 13.33 -19.43
CA VAL A 8 19.96 14.58 -19.85
C VAL A 8 19.06 15.26 -20.87
N THR A 9 18.41 16.35 -20.48
CA THR A 9 17.73 17.27 -21.40
C THR A 9 18.78 18.01 -22.22
N SER A 10 19.16 17.48 -23.38
CA SER A 10 20.05 18.18 -24.33
C SER A 10 19.22 18.80 -25.46
N CYS A 11 18.83 20.07 -25.27
CA CYS A 11 18.42 20.93 -26.37
C CYS A 11 19.69 21.58 -26.96
N ALA A 12 20.38 20.89 -27.85
CA ALA A 12 21.50 21.46 -28.60
C ALA A 12 21.04 21.82 -30.02
N GLY A 13 20.87 23.12 -30.28
CA GLY A 13 20.79 23.65 -31.64
C GLY A 13 22.20 23.73 -32.26
N VAL A 14 22.38 23.17 -33.45
CA VAL A 14 23.58 23.35 -34.30
C VAL A 14 23.12 23.53 -35.76
N PRO A 15 23.71 24.47 -36.52
CA PRO A 15 23.17 24.96 -37.79
C PRO A 15 23.44 24.03 -38.99
N ALA A 16 22.70 24.31 -40.08
CA ALA A 16 22.62 23.55 -41.32
C ALA A 16 23.96 23.28 -42.05
N ALA A 17 24.18 22.03 -42.47
CA ALA A 17 24.85 21.66 -43.73
C ALA A 17 24.61 20.16 -44.03
N ALA A 18 24.47 19.83 -45.31
CA ALA A 18 23.92 18.59 -45.84
C ALA A 18 24.80 17.33 -45.70
N LEU A 19 24.21 16.22 -45.25
CA LEU A 19 24.45 14.85 -45.75
C LEU A 19 23.35 13.92 -45.21
N THR A 20 22.44 13.47 -46.08
CA THR A 20 21.34 12.56 -45.72
C THR A 20 21.85 11.13 -45.53
N VAL A 21 22.30 10.81 -44.32
CA VAL A 21 22.36 9.43 -43.83
C VAL A 21 21.15 9.23 -42.94
N LEU A 22 20.15 8.48 -43.42
CA LEU A 22 18.96 8.12 -42.67
C LEU A 22 19.33 7.04 -41.64
N VAL A 23 19.99 7.43 -40.56
CA VAL A 23 20.04 6.61 -39.35
C VAL A 23 18.68 6.77 -38.68
N ALA A 24 17.81 5.78 -38.86
CA ALA A 24 16.58 5.68 -38.09
C ALA A 24 16.95 5.42 -36.62
N VAL A 25 17.21 6.49 -35.87
CA VAL A 25 17.22 6.44 -34.41
C VAL A 25 15.77 6.16 -34.02
N LEU A 26 15.48 4.90 -33.69
CA LEU A 26 14.28 4.54 -32.96
C LEU A 26 14.37 5.22 -31.59
N ALA A 27 13.93 6.48 -31.53
CA ALA A 27 13.62 7.13 -30.28
C ALA A 27 12.42 6.38 -29.71
N THR A 28 12.69 5.37 -28.89
CA THR A 28 11.67 4.76 -28.04
C THR A 28 11.17 5.88 -27.15
N ALA A 29 10.02 6.46 -27.51
CA ALA A 29 9.32 7.37 -26.64
C ALA A 29 9.03 6.60 -25.35
N CYS A 30 9.72 6.97 -24.28
CA CYS A 30 9.33 6.58 -22.94
C CYS A 30 8.05 7.38 -22.67
N SER A 31 6.90 6.82 -23.05
CA SER A 31 5.62 7.32 -22.56
C SER A 31 5.66 7.15 -21.05
N PRO A 32 5.50 8.23 -20.25
CA PRO A 32 5.34 8.07 -18.82
C PRO A 32 4.10 7.21 -18.59
N SER A 33 4.25 6.10 -17.86
CA SER A 33 3.11 5.40 -17.29
C SER A 33 2.26 6.43 -16.53
N PRO A 34 0.92 6.37 -16.59
CA PRO A 34 0.09 7.22 -15.73
C PRO A 34 0.57 7.03 -14.29
N ALA A 35 0.84 8.14 -13.60
CA ALA A 35 1.19 8.11 -12.20
C ALA A 35 0.07 7.38 -11.45
N ALA A 36 0.43 6.50 -10.51
CA ALA A 36 -0.56 5.86 -9.67
C ALA A 36 -1.36 6.92 -8.91
N GLU A 37 -2.68 6.82 -8.95
CA GLU A 37 -3.61 7.76 -8.32
C GLU A 37 -4.23 7.12 -7.07
N VAL A 38 -4.47 7.94 -6.05
CA VAL A 38 -5.21 7.49 -4.86
C VAL A 38 -6.70 7.49 -5.16
N VAL A 39 -7.33 6.34 -5.00
CA VAL A 39 -8.79 6.19 -5.12
C VAL A 39 -9.43 6.40 -3.76
N GLU A 40 -10.43 7.29 -3.70
CA GLU A 40 -11.21 7.54 -2.49
C GLU A 40 -12.54 6.78 -2.51
N THR A 41 -12.87 6.10 -1.41
CA THR A 41 -14.19 5.49 -1.19
C THR A 41 -14.68 5.81 0.22
N PRO A 42 -15.79 6.55 0.36
CA PRO A 42 -16.27 6.96 1.68
C PRO A 42 -16.86 5.77 2.47
N TYR A 43 -16.48 5.68 3.74
CA TYR A 43 -17.06 4.75 4.72
C TYR A 43 -17.40 5.48 6.01
N ALA A 44 -18.50 5.06 6.66
CA ALA A 44 -18.79 5.48 8.03
C ALA A 44 -18.07 4.55 9.01
N GLY A 45 -17.49 5.11 10.08
CA GLY A 45 -16.81 4.35 11.12
C GLY A 45 -17.75 3.69 12.14
N GLY A 46 -17.16 2.89 13.04
CA GLY A 46 -17.79 2.27 14.22
C GLY A 46 -18.71 1.08 13.92
N GLN A 47 -18.66 0.55 12.69
CA GLN A 47 -19.54 -0.53 12.22
C GLN A 47 -19.00 -1.91 12.61
N HIS A 48 -18.85 -2.19 13.91
CA HIS A 48 -18.28 -3.44 14.38
C HIS A 48 -19.18 -4.67 14.11
N THR A 49 -18.58 -5.78 13.70
CA THR A 49 -19.22 -7.10 13.50
C THR A 49 -18.24 -8.24 13.80
N THR A 50 -18.72 -9.37 14.32
CA THR A 50 -17.91 -10.59 14.50
C THR A 50 -18.06 -11.56 13.33
N THR A 51 -18.89 -11.24 12.34
CA THR A 51 -19.11 -12.06 11.14
C THR A 51 -18.13 -11.72 10.03
N SER A 52 -17.95 -12.63 9.08
CA SER A 52 -17.23 -12.32 7.84
C SER A 52 -17.93 -11.22 7.05
N VAL A 53 -17.14 -10.38 6.37
CA VAL A 53 -17.61 -9.25 5.56
C VAL A 53 -17.17 -9.43 4.12
N ASP A 54 -18.11 -9.26 3.20
CA ASP A 54 -17.83 -9.22 1.76
C ASP A 54 -17.54 -7.76 1.35
N TYR A 55 -16.26 -7.44 1.16
CA TYR A 55 -15.81 -6.09 0.84
C TYR A 55 -15.80 -5.84 -0.67
N PRO A 56 -16.16 -4.63 -1.13
CA PRO A 56 -16.14 -4.33 -2.56
C PRO A 56 -14.73 -4.07 -3.12
N GLN A 57 -13.74 -3.73 -2.29
CA GLN A 57 -12.33 -3.59 -2.68
C GLN A 57 -11.49 -4.76 -2.19
N THR A 58 -10.42 -5.03 -2.92
CA THR A 58 -9.46 -6.09 -2.65
C THR A 58 -8.05 -5.51 -2.78
N PRO A 59 -7.34 -5.22 -1.67
CA PRO A 59 -7.78 -5.28 -0.26
C PRO A 59 -8.81 -4.20 0.12
N PRO A 60 -9.54 -4.37 1.24
CA PRO A 60 -10.52 -3.40 1.71
C PRO A 60 -9.88 -2.13 2.29
N VAL A 61 -10.60 -1.01 2.18
CA VAL A 61 -10.19 0.29 2.73
C VAL A 61 -11.09 0.80 3.86
N GLY A 62 -12.13 0.06 4.24
CA GLY A 62 -13.09 0.52 5.24
C GLY A 62 -14.37 -0.31 5.24
N GLY A 63 -15.31 0.08 6.10
CA GLY A 63 -16.63 -0.56 6.25
C GLY A 63 -16.75 -1.40 7.51
N PRO A 64 -17.75 -2.29 7.62
CA PRO A 64 -17.93 -3.12 8.79
C PRO A 64 -16.71 -3.98 9.07
N HIS A 65 -16.32 -4.16 10.33
CA HIS A 65 -15.05 -4.79 10.68
C HIS A 65 -15.07 -5.38 12.10
N ASP A 66 -14.04 -6.15 12.47
CA ASP A 66 -14.00 -6.88 13.74
C ASP A 66 -13.76 -5.91 14.90
N PRO A 67 -14.38 -6.08 16.09
CA PRO A 67 -14.06 -5.24 17.24
C PRO A 67 -12.64 -5.44 17.82
N GLN A 68 -11.84 -6.40 17.34
CA GLN A 68 -10.39 -6.42 17.55
C GLN A 68 -9.64 -5.92 16.31
N TRP A 69 -8.72 -4.99 16.51
CA TRP A 69 -7.79 -4.57 15.47
C TRP A 69 -6.60 -5.51 15.34
N ALA A 70 -5.99 -5.53 14.15
CA ALA A 70 -4.67 -6.12 13.95
C ALA A 70 -3.60 -5.19 14.53
N ASP A 71 -2.52 -5.75 15.07
CA ASP A 71 -1.40 -4.93 15.54
C ASP A 71 -0.78 -4.12 14.39
N CYS A 72 -0.68 -2.80 14.60
CA CYS A 72 -0.17 -1.85 13.62
C CYS A 72 0.99 -1.02 14.17
N THR A 73 1.81 -1.60 15.05
CA THR A 73 2.95 -0.91 15.68
C THR A 73 4.23 -0.93 14.84
N GLY A 74 4.10 -1.17 13.53
CA GLY A 74 5.20 -1.44 12.62
C GLY A 74 5.38 -2.93 12.34
N THR A 75 4.27 -3.67 12.34
CA THR A 75 4.26 -5.12 12.28
C THR A 75 4.32 -5.64 10.85
N VAL A 76 5.28 -6.52 10.60
CA VAL A 76 5.41 -7.29 9.36
C VAL A 76 4.88 -8.69 9.60
N TYR A 77 3.69 -8.97 9.07
CA TYR A 77 3.06 -10.28 9.15
C TYR A 77 3.63 -11.21 8.08
N PRO A 78 4.11 -12.42 8.44
CA PRO A 78 4.66 -13.37 7.48
C PRO A 78 3.58 -14.13 6.69
N ALA A 79 2.31 -13.95 7.04
CA ALA A 79 1.17 -14.63 6.45
C ALA A 79 -0.02 -13.67 6.27
N PRO A 80 -0.99 -13.99 5.41
CA PRO A 80 -2.19 -13.18 5.25
C PRO A 80 -2.95 -13.08 6.57
N ILE A 81 -3.43 -11.88 6.87
CA ILE A 81 -4.23 -11.60 8.07
C ILE A 81 -5.69 -11.40 7.68
N ARG A 82 -6.59 -11.67 8.63
CA ARG A 82 -8.02 -11.51 8.49
C ARG A 82 -8.36 -10.04 8.16
N PRO A 83 -9.06 -9.76 7.04
CA PRO A 83 -9.32 -8.39 6.60
C PRO A 83 -10.12 -7.56 7.60
N GLU A 84 -11.09 -8.16 8.30
CA GLU A 84 -11.91 -7.45 9.28
C GLU A 84 -11.09 -6.91 10.47
N ASN A 85 -10.00 -7.59 10.85
CA ASN A 85 -9.10 -7.09 11.89
C ASN A 85 -8.18 -5.99 11.34
N ALA A 86 -7.74 -6.14 10.09
CA ALA A 86 -6.91 -5.13 9.43
C ALA A 86 -7.67 -3.82 9.19
N VAL A 87 -8.96 -3.90 8.81
CA VAL A 87 -9.83 -2.72 8.57
C VAL A 87 -10.05 -1.92 9.85
N HIS A 88 -10.17 -2.56 11.02
CA HIS A 88 -10.23 -1.83 12.29
C HIS A 88 -8.95 -1.04 12.53
N SER A 89 -7.76 -1.60 12.24
CA SER A 89 -6.51 -0.85 12.33
C SER A 89 -6.52 0.40 11.42
N LEU A 90 -7.16 0.33 10.24
CA LEU A 90 -7.36 1.50 9.39
C LEU A 90 -8.26 2.56 10.05
N GLU A 91 -9.30 2.14 10.78
CA GLU A 91 -10.17 3.04 11.55
C GLU A 91 -9.40 3.82 12.62
N HIS A 92 -8.37 3.20 13.21
CA HIS A 92 -7.44 3.84 14.16
C HIS A 92 -6.42 4.78 13.48
N GLY A 93 -6.40 4.84 12.16
CA GLY A 93 -5.49 5.67 11.36
C GLY A 93 -4.20 4.96 10.96
N ALA A 94 -4.16 3.63 10.97
CA ALA A 94 -3.06 2.88 10.40
C ALA A 94 -3.09 2.92 8.86
N VAL A 95 -1.91 2.69 8.27
CA VAL A 95 -1.78 2.29 6.88
C VAL A 95 -1.45 0.80 6.82
N TRP A 96 -2.25 0.06 6.06
CA TRP A 96 -1.98 -1.33 5.73
C TRP A 96 -1.35 -1.41 4.36
N ILE A 97 -0.12 -1.92 4.29
CA ILE A 97 0.57 -2.24 3.04
C ILE A 97 0.34 -3.72 2.77
N THR A 98 -0.06 -4.04 1.54
CA THR A 98 -0.22 -5.41 1.07
C THR A 98 0.54 -5.65 -0.21
N TYR A 99 0.95 -6.89 -0.41
CA TYR A 99 1.60 -7.32 -1.64
C TYR A 99 1.10 -8.70 -2.09
N ASP A 100 1.10 -8.92 -3.39
CA ASP A 100 0.91 -10.25 -3.96
C ASP A 100 2.23 -11.04 -3.84
N PRO A 101 2.29 -12.12 -3.02
CA PRO A 101 3.51 -12.87 -2.78
C PRO A 101 4.04 -13.62 -4.02
N ASP A 102 3.23 -13.79 -5.07
CA ASP A 102 3.68 -14.39 -6.33
C ASP A 102 4.27 -13.36 -7.30
N ARG A 103 4.11 -12.06 -7.01
CA ARG A 103 4.54 -10.95 -7.87
C ARG A 103 5.58 -10.04 -7.22
N VAL A 104 5.71 -10.05 -5.90
CA VAL A 104 6.61 -9.16 -5.14
C VAL A 104 7.48 -9.98 -4.19
N ASP A 105 8.79 -9.94 -4.42
CA ASP A 105 9.79 -10.64 -3.62
C ASP A 105 11.11 -9.83 -3.54
N GLY A 106 12.15 -10.44 -2.96
CA GLY A 106 13.51 -9.92 -3.02
C GLY A 106 13.68 -8.49 -2.53
N ASP A 107 14.30 -7.65 -3.36
CA ASP A 107 14.63 -6.26 -3.03
C ASP A 107 13.38 -5.40 -2.85
N ASP A 108 12.32 -5.63 -3.63
CA ASP A 108 11.08 -4.84 -3.54
C ASP A 108 10.36 -5.12 -2.20
N LEU A 109 10.25 -6.40 -1.83
CA LEU A 109 9.70 -6.77 -0.52
C LEU A 109 10.56 -6.22 0.63
N ALA A 110 11.89 -6.21 0.49
CA ALA A 110 12.77 -5.63 1.50
C ALA A 110 12.54 -4.12 1.70
N VAL A 111 12.22 -3.38 0.64
CA VAL A 111 11.85 -1.97 0.75
C VAL A 111 10.51 -1.81 1.47
N LEU A 112 9.49 -2.61 1.13
CA LEU A 112 8.19 -2.58 1.81
C LEU A 112 8.32 -2.88 3.31
N VAL A 113 9.13 -3.91 3.66
CA VAL A 113 9.47 -4.22 5.05
C VAL A 113 10.11 -3.02 5.74
N GLY A 114 11.06 -2.35 5.08
CA GLY A 114 11.73 -1.16 5.60
C GLY A 114 10.81 0.05 5.83
N LEU A 115 9.71 0.17 5.08
CA LEU A 115 8.68 1.20 5.31
C LEU A 115 7.83 0.93 6.56
N VAL A 116 7.78 -0.32 7.02
CA VAL A 116 6.87 -0.77 8.08
C VAL A 116 7.60 -1.03 9.39
N GLU A 117 8.76 -1.68 9.37
CA GLU A 117 9.39 -2.21 10.57
C GLU A 117 9.62 -1.13 11.65
N GLY A 118 8.94 -1.30 12.80
CA GLY A 118 8.99 -0.36 13.92
C GLY A 118 8.30 0.99 13.69
N GLN A 119 7.63 1.19 12.55
CA GLN A 119 6.85 2.39 12.25
C GLN A 119 5.43 2.28 12.80
N GLN A 120 5.14 3.06 13.84
CA GLN A 120 3.79 3.14 14.41
C GLN A 120 2.73 3.48 13.36
N ALA A 121 1.53 2.93 13.52
CA ALA A 121 0.39 3.07 12.62
C ALA A 121 0.70 2.59 11.19
N THR A 122 1.48 1.53 11.07
CA THR A 122 1.80 0.90 9.80
C THR A 122 1.93 -0.61 9.99
N MET A 123 1.45 -1.37 9.02
CA MET A 123 1.60 -2.83 8.99
C MET A 123 1.72 -3.35 7.57
N LEU A 124 2.35 -4.51 7.40
CA LEU A 124 2.56 -5.19 6.13
C LEU A 124 2.08 -6.63 6.21
N SER A 125 1.35 -7.12 5.21
CA SER A 125 1.07 -8.56 5.08
C SER A 125 0.94 -8.98 3.61
N PRO A 126 1.20 -10.26 3.27
CA PRO A 126 0.86 -10.78 1.96
C PRO A 126 -0.66 -10.84 1.79
N TYR A 127 -1.14 -10.54 0.58
CA TYR A 127 -2.53 -10.65 0.17
C TYR A 127 -2.56 -11.36 -1.19
N PRO A 128 -2.68 -12.71 -1.21
CA PRO A 128 -2.71 -13.48 -2.45
C PRO A 128 -3.84 -13.03 -3.38
N ASP A 129 -3.58 -13.09 -4.68
CA ASP A 129 -4.56 -12.77 -5.73
C ASP A 129 -5.08 -11.32 -5.73
N GLN A 130 -4.41 -10.38 -5.03
CA GLN A 130 -4.79 -8.98 -5.13
C GLN A 130 -4.56 -8.44 -6.57
N PRO A 131 -5.42 -7.53 -7.07
CA PRO A 131 -5.39 -7.13 -8.49
C PRO A 131 -4.06 -6.50 -8.95
N THR A 132 -3.38 -5.77 -8.05
CA THR A 132 -2.10 -5.09 -8.32
C THR A 132 -1.01 -5.65 -7.41
N PRO A 133 0.26 -5.71 -7.84
CA PRO A 133 1.35 -6.28 -7.05
C PRO A 133 1.46 -5.70 -5.65
N ILE A 134 1.25 -4.39 -5.49
CA ILE A 134 1.37 -3.69 -4.22
C ILE A 134 0.15 -2.78 -4.06
N SER A 135 -0.45 -2.77 -2.87
CA SER A 135 -1.49 -1.81 -2.52
C SER A 135 -1.26 -1.26 -1.12
N LEU A 136 -1.58 0.02 -0.92
CA LEU A 136 -1.61 0.67 0.38
C LEU A 136 -3.04 1.12 0.67
N GLN A 137 -3.50 0.83 1.87
CA GLN A 137 -4.84 1.17 2.35
C GLN A 137 -4.73 2.06 3.57
N ALA A 138 -5.48 3.16 3.55
CA ALA A 138 -5.88 3.92 4.72
C ALA A 138 -7.41 3.98 4.74
N TRP A 139 -8.02 4.44 5.83
CA TRP A 139 -9.48 4.50 5.90
C TRP A 139 -10.08 5.30 4.73
N GLY A 140 -10.78 4.61 3.84
CA GLY A 140 -11.39 5.18 2.64
C GLY A 140 -10.44 5.58 1.51
N HIS A 141 -9.15 5.23 1.57
CA HIS A 141 -8.17 5.59 0.55
C HIS A 141 -7.33 4.38 0.11
N GLN A 142 -7.17 4.22 -1.20
CA GLN A 142 -6.34 3.16 -1.77
C GLN A 142 -5.32 3.73 -2.75
N LEU A 143 -4.06 3.34 -2.58
CA LEU A 143 -3.04 3.44 -3.62
C LEU A 143 -2.76 2.04 -4.16
N ALA A 144 -2.81 1.87 -5.47
CA ALA A 144 -2.51 0.61 -6.14
C ALA A 144 -1.34 0.82 -7.10
N LEU A 145 -0.34 -0.05 -7.04
CA LEU A 145 0.94 0.10 -7.73
C LEU A 145 1.25 -1.16 -8.54
N GLU A 146 1.49 -0.99 -9.85
CA GLU A 146 1.90 -2.07 -10.77
C GLU A 146 3.37 -2.47 -10.61
N GLU A 147 4.18 -1.60 -10.02
CA GLU A 147 5.59 -1.82 -9.67
C GLU A 147 5.89 -1.02 -8.39
N LEU A 148 6.91 -1.39 -7.63
CA LEU A 148 7.29 -0.62 -6.44
C LEU A 148 7.74 0.81 -6.83
N ASP A 149 6.95 1.79 -6.42
CA ASP A 149 7.34 3.20 -6.35
C ASP A 149 7.46 3.63 -4.89
N ALA A 150 8.68 3.57 -4.35
CA ALA A 150 8.95 3.93 -2.96
C ALA A 150 8.58 5.38 -2.64
N GLY A 151 8.72 6.30 -3.61
CA GLY A 151 8.34 7.70 -3.41
C GLY A 151 6.83 7.86 -3.26
N ALA A 152 6.05 7.22 -4.12
CA ALA A 152 4.59 7.22 -4.01
C ALA A 152 4.10 6.56 -2.70
N ALA A 153 4.75 5.47 -2.28
CA ALA A 153 4.44 4.82 -1.01
C ALA A 153 4.75 5.71 0.21
N GLU A 154 5.90 6.40 0.21
CA GLU A 154 6.28 7.36 1.25
C GLU A 154 5.33 8.56 1.29
N ASP A 155 4.93 9.08 0.13
CA ASP A 155 3.95 10.17 0.03
C ASP A 155 2.60 9.74 0.61
N PHE A 156 2.11 8.54 0.28
CA PHE A 156 0.88 7.99 0.84
C PHE A 156 0.94 7.86 2.36
N LEU A 157 2.03 7.28 2.90
CA LEU A 157 2.26 7.17 4.34
C LEU A 157 2.31 8.54 5.01
N THR A 158 2.92 9.53 4.38
CA THR A 158 3.00 10.90 4.90
C THR A 158 1.63 11.57 4.94
N THR A 159 0.79 11.33 3.93
CA THR A 159 -0.53 11.95 3.82
C THR A 159 -1.57 11.33 4.73
N TYR A 160 -1.63 10.00 4.81
CA TYR A 160 -2.79 9.30 5.39
C TYR A 160 -2.55 8.67 6.76
N ARG A 161 -1.30 8.39 7.14
CA ARG A 161 -1.00 7.77 8.43
C ARG A 161 -1.31 8.72 9.58
N LEU A 162 -2.15 8.27 10.52
CA LEU A 162 -2.62 9.05 11.66
C LEU A 162 -3.22 10.41 11.27
N ALA A 163 -3.74 10.53 10.04
CA ALA A 163 -4.34 11.75 9.56
C ALA A 163 -5.69 11.96 10.27
N PRO A 164 -5.85 13.06 11.06
CA PRO A 164 -6.99 13.23 11.95
C PRO A 164 -8.32 13.43 11.23
N ASP A 165 -8.27 13.86 9.96
CA ASP A 165 -9.47 14.10 9.13
C ASP A 165 -9.81 12.90 8.22
N VAL A 166 -9.04 11.81 8.30
CA VAL A 166 -9.21 10.60 7.46
C VAL A 166 -9.75 9.45 8.29
N ALA A 167 -9.12 9.17 9.43
CA ALA A 167 -9.47 8.06 10.30
C ALA A 167 -10.64 8.42 11.22
N PRO A 168 -11.69 7.59 11.35
CA PRO A 168 -12.82 7.85 12.26
C PRO A 168 -12.43 7.87 13.74
N GLU A 169 -11.38 7.14 14.14
CA GLU A 169 -10.90 7.05 15.53
C GLU A 169 -9.41 7.43 15.65
N PRO A 170 -9.05 8.69 15.35
CA PRO A 170 -7.65 9.09 15.29
C PRO A 170 -6.99 9.02 16.67
N GLY A 171 -5.88 8.29 16.75
CA GLY A 171 -5.09 8.15 17.99
C GLY A 171 -5.55 7.03 18.92
N ALA A 172 -6.50 6.19 18.50
CA ALA A 172 -6.75 4.90 19.13
C ALA A 172 -5.50 4.01 19.09
N SER A 173 -5.42 3.02 20.00
CA SER A 173 -4.22 2.20 20.14
C SER A 173 -3.98 1.36 18.89
N CYS A 174 -2.74 1.35 18.39
CA CYS A 174 -2.30 0.38 17.39
C CYS A 174 -1.77 -0.92 17.99
N GLU A 175 -1.49 -0.93 19.30
CA GLU A 175 -0.90 -2.08 19.98
C GLU A 175 -1.97 -3.14 20.25
N MET A 176 -1.78 -4.34 19.70
CA MET A 176 -2.61 -5.52 19.97
C MET A 176 -1.72 -6.77 20.14
N PRO A 177 -1.12 -6.99 21.32
CA PRO A 177 -0.19 -8.09 21.54
C PRO A 177 -0.83 -9.47 21.34
N ALA A 178 -2.12 -9.60 21.67
CA ALA A 178 -2.85 -10.87 21.49
C ALA A 178 -3.01 -11.26 20.01
N PHE A 179 -3.31 -10.30 19.15
CA PHE A 179 -3.39 -10.55 17.70
C PHE A 179 -2.00 -10.77 17.11
N LEU A 180 -0.97 -10.07 17.60
CA LEU A 180 0.41 -10.29 17.16
C LEU A 180 0.91 -11.70 17.49
N ASP A 181 0.56 -12.24 18.66
CA ASP A 181 0.94 -13.59 19.10
C ASP A 181 0.18 -14.68 18.31
N ALA A 182 -1.09 -14.44 17.98
CA ALA A 182 -1.92 -15.36 17.23
C ALA A 182 -2.75 -14.63 16.14
N PRO A 183 -2.14 -14.24 15.01
CA PRO A 183 -2.87 -13.57 13.93
C PRO A 183 -3.92 -14.49 13.33
N LEU A 184 -5.13 -13.95 13.12
CA LEU A 184 -6.20 -14.67 12.42
C LEU A 184 -5.96 -14.60 10.91
N ALA A 185 -6.21 -15.70 10.21
CA ALA A 185 -6.13 -15.78 8.75
C ALA A 185 -7.47 -15.37 8.10
N PRO A 186 -7.48 -15.04 6.80
CA PRO A 186 -8.72 -14.84 6.05
C PRO A 186 -9.68 -16.04 6.20
N GLY A 187 -10.92 -15.76 6.61
CA GLY A 187 -11.96 -16.77 6.82
C GLY A 187 -12.00 -17.39 8.22
N ASP A 188 -11.02 -17.13 9.08
CA ASP A 188 -11.10 -17.52 10.49
C ASP A 188 -12.25 -16.79 11.20
N PRO A 189 -12.90 -17.43 12.19
CA PRO A 189 -13.91 -16.76 13.01
C PRO A 189 -13.28 -15.65 13.86
N SER A 190 -14.07 -14.63 14.21
CA SER A 190 -13.68 -13.64 15.22
C SER A 190 -13.31 -14.33 16.53
N ALA A 191 -12.34 -13.79 17.27
CA ALA A 191 -12.04 -14.26 18.61
C ALA A 191 -13.16 -13.96 19.63
N TYR A 192 -14.14 -13.13 19.24
CA TYR A 192 -15.36 -12.85 20.01
C TYR A 192 -16.59 -13.63 19.52
N ALA A 193 -16.44 -14.52 18.53
CA ALA A 193 -17.53 -15.35 18.00
C ALA A 193 -17.94 -16.48 18.95
#